data_AF-R7WU30-F1
#
_entry.id   AF-R7WU30-F1
#
_cell.length_a   1.000
_cell.length_b   1.000
_cell.length_c   1.000
_cell.angle_alpha   90.00
_cell.angle_beta   90.00
_cell.angle_gamma   90.00
#
_symmetry.space_group_name_H-M   'P 1'
#
loop_
_entity.id
_entity.type
_entity.pdbx_description
1 polymer ?
#
loop_
_entity_poly.entity_id
_entity_poly.type
_entity_poly.pdbx_seq_one_letter_code
_entity_poly.pdbx_strand_id
1 'polypeptide(L)'
;MSSHEQLRKLREPFPASDIGSLPKPTRKDAQKGQCRECGGYHGLPAIHLDYVGHAALTARFLDVDPEWTWEPVSLDQNGLPQFDSRGGLWIRLTICGVTRLGYGDADGKTGGNAIKEAIGDALRNAGMRFGAALELWHKGDLSESKGAEPSEADKAREALLETLKFKQIPPADASEKFAADGHGDLGSSADVAAIKALIAHFRGAA
;
A
#
# COMPACT_ATOMS: atom_id res chain seq x y z
N MET A 1 10.38 10.64 -14.05
CA MET A 1 9.45 10.52 -12.91
C MET A 1 10.01 11.36 -11.78
N SER A 2 9.16 12.09 -11.04
CA SER A 2 9.63 12.79 -9.83
C SER A 2 9.94 11.78 -8.71
N SER A 3 10.78 12.13 -7.73
CA SER A 3 11.06 11.26 -6.58
C SER A 3 9.77 10.82 -5.86
N HIS A 4 8.76 11.69 -5.82
CA HIS A 4 7.44 11.37 -5.26
C HIS A 4 6.68 10.30 -6.05
N GLU A 5 6.83 10.27 -7.37
CA GLU A 5 6.18 9.28 -8.24
C GLU A 5 6.85 7.91 -8.12
N GLN A 6 8.18 7.86 -7.99
CA GLN A 6 8.91 6.63 -7.71
C GLN A 6 8.51 6.03 -6.35
N LEU A 7 8.42 6.86 -5.30
CA LEU A 7 7.99 6.42 -3.98
C LEU A 7 6.57 5.83 -3.97
N ARG A 8 5.67 6.26 -4.86
CA ARG A 8 4.33 5.66 -4.98
C ARG A 8 4.39 4.20 -5.42
N LYS A 9 5.36 3.81 -6.25
CA LYS A 9 5.53 2.41 -6.67
C LYS A 9 5.82 1.46 -5.50
N LEU A 10 6.35 1.97 -4.38
CA LEU A 10 6.54 1.15 -3.17
C LEU A 10 5.21 0.74 -2.53
N ARG A 11 4.11 1.43 -2.83
CA ARG A 11 2.77 1.15 -2.27
C ARG A 11 1.94 0.20 -3.13
N GLU A 12 2.41 -0.14 -4.32
CA GLU A 12 1.70 -1.06 -5.18
C GLU A 12 1.69 -2.46 -4.53
N PRO A 13 0.55 -3.18 -4.61
CA PRO A 13 0.49 -4.55 -4.11
C PRO A 13 1.58 -5.43 -4.74
N PHE A 14 2.11 -6.34 -3.94
CA PHE A 14 3.01 -7.36 -4.48
C PHE A 14 2.22 -8.35 -5.35
N PRO A 15 2.79 -8.83 -6.48
CA PRO A 15 2.14 -9.87 -7.26
C PRO A 15 2.06 -11.15 -6.43
N ALA A 16 1.01 -11.96 -6.66
CA ALA A 16 0.79 -13.18 -5.89
C ALA A 16 1.95 -14.18 -5.94
N SER A 17 2.80 -14.14 -6.98
CA SER A 17 4.03 -14.95 -7.09
C SER A 17 5.09 -14.59 -6.04
N ASP A 18 5.07 -13.36 -5.54
CA ASP A 18 6.07 -12.81 -4.63
C ASP A 18 5.59 -12.88 -3.17
N ILE A 19 4.32 -13.29 -2.97
CA ILE A 19 3.70 -13.49 -1.67
C ILE A 19 3.91 -14.95 -1.28
N GLY A 20 4.73 -15.15 -0.26
CA GLY A 20 4.94 -16.46 0.36
C GLY A 20 3.90 -16.73 1.45
N SER A 21 3.72 -18.00 1.79
CA SER A 21 2.90 -18.44 2.92
C SER A 21 3.78 -18.92 4.06
N LEU A 22 3.65 -18.30 5.24
CA LEU A 22 4.40 -18.63 6.45
C LEU A 22 3.53 -19.40 7.43
N PRO A 23 3.73 -20.71 7.62
CA PRO A 23 3.04 -21.47 8.65
C PRO A 23 3.53 -21.06 10.04
N LYS A 24 2.64 -20.54 10.88
CA LYS A 24 2.87 -20.27 12.29
C LYS A 24 2.08 -21.23 13.16
N PRO A 25 2.73 -22.17 13.87
CA PRO A 25 2.06 -23.05 14.81
C PRO A 25 1.26 -22.25 15.85
N THR A 26 0.05 -22.69 16.18
CA THR A 26 -0.80 -21.99 17.17
C THR A 26 -0.33 -22.18 18.61
N ARG A 27 0.61 -23.11 18.84
CA ARG A 27 1.20 -23.44 20.14
C ARG A 27 2.71 -23.65 19.99
N LYS A 28 3.47 -23.31 21.03
CA LYS A 28 4.95 -23.46 21.05
C LYS A 28 5.40 -24.92 21.01
N ASP A 29 4.61 -25.83 21.59
CA ASP A 29 4.86 -27.27 21.68
C ASP A 29 4.16 -28.08 20.58
N ALA A 30 3.76 -27.42 19.48
CA ALA A 30 3.05 -28.06 18.38
C ALA A 30 3.90 -29.19 17.75
N GLN A 31 3.33 -30.39 17.70
CA GLN A 31 3.99 -31.54 17.11
C GLN A 31 4.19 -31.36 15.61
N LYS A 32 5.40 -31.64 15.12
CA LYS A 32 5.69 -31.54 13.68
C LYS A 32 4.97 -32.63 12.91
N GLY A 33 4.37 -32.25 11.80
CA GLY A 33 3.70 -33.17 10.88
C GLY A 33 3.61 -32.58 9.49
N GLN A 34 3.15 -33.40 8.55
CA GLN A 34 2.90 -32.97 7.18
C GLN A 34 1.59 -32.18 7.13
N CYS A 35 1.68 -30.91 6.76
CA CYS A 35 0.54 -30.01 6.66
C CYS A 35 -0.27 -30.30 5.41
N ARG A 36 -1.60 -30.37 5.55
CA ARG A 36 -2.51 -30.61 4.43
C ARG A 36 -2.82 -29.36 3.60
N GLU A 37 -2.54 -28.18 4.15
CA GLU A 37 -2.83 -26.88 3.52
C GLU A 37 -1.68 -26.44 2.61
N CYS A 38 -0.45 -26.37 3.12
CA CYS A 38 0.72 -25.97 2.35
C CYS A 38 1.60 -27.13 1.86
N GLY A 39 1.34 -28.37 2.29
CA GLY A 39 2.17 -29.54 1.99
C GLY A 39 3.51 -29.61 2.75
N GLY A 40 3.86 -28.57 3.53
CA GLY A 40 5.12 -28.48 4.27
C GLY A 40 5.18 -29.30 5.56
N TYR A 41 6.38 -29.47 6.12
CA TYR A 41 6.60 -30.18 7.38
C TYR A 41 6.89 -29.21 8.53
N HIS A 42 5.89 -28.92 9.37
CA HIS A 42 5.97 -27.94 10.46
C HIS A 42 5.06 -28.32 11.64
N GLY A 43 5.11 -27.56 12.74
CA GLY A 43 4.25 -27.78 13.91
C GLY A 43 2.76 -27.60 13.56
N LEU A 44 1.90 -28.51 14.05
CA LEU A 44 0.46 -28.50 13.81
C LEU A 44 -0.36 -28.38 15.12
N PRO A 45 -1.53 -27.71 15.10
CA PRO A 45 -2.08 -26.93 13.98
C PRO A 45 -1.32 -25.60 13.77
N ALA A 46 -1.37 -25.05 12.56
CA ALA A 46 -0.73 -23.78 12.21
C ALA A 46 -1.70 -22.88 11.44
N ILE A 47 -1.52 -21.57 11.61
CA ILE A 47 -2.12 -20.55 10.74
C ILE A 47 -1.12 -20.21 9.63
N HIS A 48 -1.59 -20.02 8.41
CA HIS A 48 -0.77 -19.59 7.29
C HIS A 48 -0.91 -18.08 7.12
N LEU A 49 0.21 -17.38 7.28
CA LEU A 49 0.28 -15.93 7.14
C LEU A 49 0.96 -15.59 5.82
N ASP A 50 0.33 -14.75 5.01
CA ASP A 50 0.95 -14.21 3.83
C ASP A 50 2.08 -13.25 4.22
N TYR A 51 3.21 -13.33 3.51
CA TYR A 51 4.36 -12.47 3.75
C TYR A 51 5.15 -12.19 2.48
N VAL A 52 5.79 -11.03 2.43
CA VAL A 52 6.78 -10.71 1.40
C VAL A 52 8.17 -11.07 1.91
N GLY A 53 8.85 -11.94 1.16
CA GLY A 53 10.22 -12.34 1.44
C GLY A 53 11.23 -11.22 1.22
N HIS A 54 12.43 -11.37 1.79
CA HIS A 54 13.50 -10.37 1.67
C HIS A 54 13.90 -10.10 0.20
N ALA A 55 13.95 -11.14 -0.65
CA ALA A 55 14.33 -10.99 -2.06
C ALA A 55 13.31 -10.14 -2.85
N ALA A 56 12.02 -10.42 -2.70
CA ALA A 56 10.95 -9.67 -3.38
C ALA A 56 10.92 -8.20 -2.94
N LEU A 57 11.09 -7.94 -1.63
CA LEU A 57 11.19 -6.57 -1.13
C LEU A 57 12.40 -5.83 -1.70
N THR A 58 13.57 -6.47 -1.72
CA THR A 58 14.80 -5.89 -2.28
C THR A 58 14.66 -5.63 -3.78
N ALA A 59 14.02 -6.52 -4.53
CA ALA A 59 13.72 -6.30 -5.94
C ALA A 59 12.85 -5.05 -6.14
N ARG A 60 11.78 -4.91 -5.36
CA ARG A 60 10.92 -3.72 -5.37
C ARG A 60 11.70 -2.44 -5.05
N PHE A 61 12.64 -2.47 -4.10
CA PHE A 61 13.49 -1.31 -3.81
C PHE A 61 14.38 -0.94 -5.00
N LEU A 62 15.03 -1.93 -5.63
CA LEU A 62 15.87 -1.71 -6.82
C LEU A 62 15.07 -1.17 -8.01
N ASP A 63 13.84 -1.65 -8.21
CA ASP A 63 12.95 -1.16 -9.29
C ASP A 63 12.52 0.30 -9.10
N VAL A 64 12.42 0.74 -7.84
CA VAL A 64 12.05 2.11 -7.46
C VAL A 64 13.26 3.05 -7.50
N ASP A 65 14.35 2.61 -6.88
CA ASP A 65 15.58 3.37 -6.67
C ASP A 65 16.78 2.40 -6.67
N PRO A 66 17.48 2.24 -7.81
CA PRO A 66 18.67 1.40 -7.87
C PRO A 66 19.81 1.84 -6.93
N GLU A 67 19.80 3.08 -6.45
CA GLU A 67 20.80 3.65 -5.56
C GLU A 67 20.36 3.63 -4.08
N TRP A 68 19.28 2.93 -3.74
CA TRP A 68 18.82 2.86 -2.35
C TRP A 68 19.93 2.36 -1.42
N THR A 69 19.94 2.89 -0.20
CA THR A 69 20.98 2.58 0.79
C THR A 69 20.37 2.34 2.16
N TRP A 70 21.08 1.61 3.01
CA TRP A 70 20.81 1.62 4.44
C TRP A 70 22.10 1.63 5.26
N GLU A 71 22.01 2.17 6.46
CA GLU A 71 23.09 2.19 7.45
C GLU A 71 22.54 1.88 8.86
N PRO A 72 23.35 1.34 9.78
CA PRO A 72 22.94 1.22 11.18
C PRO A 72 22.82 2.61 11.83
N VAL A 73 21.91 2.74 12.82
CA VAL A 73 21.72 4.01 13.54
C VAL A 73 22.94 4.38 14.39
N SER A 74 23.67 3.39 14.90
CA SER A 74 24.92 3.58 15.63
C SER A 74 25.89 2.43 15.36
N LEU A 75 27.18 2.71 15.61
CA LEU A 75 28.27 1.75 15.51
C LEU A 75 28.85 1.48 16.89
N ASP A 76 29.34 0.27 17.10
CA ASP A 76 30.08 -0.09 18.31
C ASP A 76 31.53 0.44 18.25
N GLN A 77 32.30 0.15 19.30
CA GLN A 77 33.72 0.53 19.40
C GLN A 77 34.61 -0.06 18.28
N ASN A 78 34.14 -1.10 17.57
CA ASN A 78 34.83 -1.74 16.47
C ASN A 78 34.37 -1.22 15.09
N GLY A 79 33.44 -0.25 15.06
CA GLY A 79 32.83 0.25 13.82
C GLY A 79 31.79 -0.70 13.20
N LEU A 80 31.29 -1.68 13.96
CA LEU A 80 30.26 -2.61 13.50
C LEU A 80 28.86 -2.11 13.88
N PRO A 81 27.80 -2.53 13.17
CA PRO A 81 26.42 -2.22 13.55
C PRO A 81 26.14 -2.53 15.03
N GLN A 82 25.74 -1.53 15.79
CA GLN A 82 25.41 -1.70 17.20
C GLN A 82 23.98 -2.22 17.36
N PHE A 83 23.85 -3.31 18.11
CA PHE A 83 22.57 -3.82 18.57
C PHE A 83 22.15 -3.16 19.89
N ASP A 84 20.85 -3.00 20.09
CA ASP A 84 20.30 -2.47 21.34
C ASP A 84 20.37 -3.49 22.48
N SER A 85 20.00 -3.08 23.70
CA SER A 85 20.04 -3.94 24.88
C SER A 85 19.10 -5.15 24.83
N ARG A 86 18.19 -5.21 23.85
CA ARG A 86 17.27 -6.33 23.61
C ARG A 86 17.72 -7.20 22.44
N GLY A 87 18.86 -6.91 21.82
CA GLY A 87 19.37 -7.65 20.67
C GLY A 87 18.77 -7.20 19.33
N GLY A 88 18.11 -6.05 19.28
CA GLY A 88 17.55 -5.50 18.05
C GLY A 88 18.51 -4.56 17.31
N LEU A 89 18.34 -4.45 16.00
CA LEU A 89 19.10 -3.58 15.11
C LEU A 89 18.24 -2.42 14.60
N TRP A 90 18.66 -1.20 14.89
CA TRP A 90 18.08 0.01 14.32
C TRP A 90 18.84 0.44 13.06
N ILE A 91 18.11 0.73 11.98
CA ILE A 91 18.68 1.17 10.70
C ILE A 91 18.04 2.46 10.20
N ARG A 92 18.78 3.22 9.39
CA ARG A 92 18.27 4.26 8.49
C ARG A 92 18.23 3.69 7.08
N LEU A 93 17.04 3.56 6.50
CA LEU A 93 16.83 3.17 5.10
C LEU A 93 16.51 4.40 4.27
N THR A 94 17.27 4.65 3.21
CA THR A 94 17.10 5.78 2.30
C THR A 94 16.69 5.28 0.92
N ILE A 95 15.54 5.76 0.44
CA ILE A 95 15.00 5.48 -0.90
C ILE A 95 14.53 6.79 -1.51
N CYS A 96 14.95 7.07 -2.76
CA CYS A 96 14.71 8.31 -3.50
C CYS A 96 15.03 9.57 -2.67
N GLY A 97 16.11 9.53 -1.87
CA GLY A 97 16.54 10.62 -0.98
C GLY A 97 15.73 10.78 0.31
N VAL A 98 14.72 9.94 0.57
CA VAL A 98 13.92 9.96 1.80
C VAL A 98 14.41 8.88 2.74
N THR A 99 14.78 9.26 3.97
CA THR A 99 15.22 8.32 5.00
C THR A 99 14.10 7.99 5.98
N ARG A 100 13.91 6.70 6.29
CA ARG A 100 13.01 6.21 7.34
C ARG A 100 13.71 5.19 8.23
N LEU A 101 13.31 5.15 9.50
CA LEU A 101 13.88 4.23 10.47
C LEU A 101 13.27 2.83 10.35
N GLY A 102 14.12 1.81 10.47
CA GLY A 102 13.73 0.41 10.63
C GLY A 102 14.25 -0.15 11.94
N TYR A 103 13.51 -1.10 12.51
CA TYR A 103 13.95 -1.93 13.62
C TYR A 103 13.81 -3.38 13.20
N GLY A 104 14.79 -4.22 13.49
CA GLY A 104 14.70 -5.65 13.27
C GLY A 104 15.26 -6.43 14.43
N ASP A 105 14.66 -7.58 14.71
CA ASP A 105 15.05 -8.47 15.79
C ASP A 105 15.09 -9.92 15.27
N ALA A 106 15.87 -10.76 15.93
CA ALA A 106 16.01 -12.18 15.64
C ALA A 106 15.20 -13.08 16.58
N ASP A 107 14.26 -12.51 17.36
CA ASP A 107 13.39 -13.22 18.31
C ASP A 107 14.19 -14.10 19.29
N GLY A 108 15.24 -13.51 19.86
CA GLY A 108 16.14 -14.16 20.82
C GLY A 108 17.11 -15.20 20.24
N LYS A 109 17.17 -15.38 18.91
CA LYS A 109 18.18 -16.23 18.27
C LYS A 109 19.57 -15.60 18.37
N THR A 110 20.60 -16.44 18.30
CA THR A 110 22.00 -16.03 18.36
C THR A 110 22.80 -16.52 17.16
N GLY A 111 23.94 -15.89 16.88
CA GLY A 111 24.88 -16.28 15.83
C GLY A 111 24.58 -15.66 14.45
N GLY A 112 25.31 -16.08 13.42
CA GLY A 112 25.24 -15.44 12.10
C GLY A 112 23.86 -15.47 11.43
N ASN A 113 23.05 -16.50 11.70
CA ASN A 113 21.67 -16.56 11.20
C ASN A 113 20.78 -15.50 11.88
N ALA A 114 20.99 -15.23 13.16
CA ALA A 114 20.26 -14.19 13.88
C ALA A 114 20.53 -12.79 13.29
N ILE A 115 21.79 -12.50 12.95
CA ILE A 115 22.17 -11.23 12.32
C ILE A 115 21.44 -11.04 10.97
N LYS A 116 21.40 -12.09 10.13
CA LYS A 116 20.70 -12.05 8.84
C LYS A 116 19.20 -11.82 9.01
N GLU A 117 18.59 -12.48 10.01
CA GLU A 117 17.18 -12.31 10.33
C GLU A 117 16.88 -10.88 10.79
N ALA A 118 17.68 -10.33 11.72
CA ALA A 118 17.52 -8.96 12.21
C ALA A 118 17.66 -7.91 11.09
N ILE A 119 18.65 -8.06 10.20
CA ILE A 119 18.81 -7.15 9.05
C ILE A 119 17.60 -7.26 8.10
N GLY A 120 17.20 -8.48 7.75
CA GLY A 120 16.05 -8.69 6.88
C GLY A 120 14.75 -8.12 7.47
N ASP A 121 14.58 -8.24 8.79
CA ASP A 121 13.44 -7.70 9.51
C ASP A 121 13.45 -6.17 9.58
N ALA A 122 14.61 -5.58 9.83
CA ALA A 122 14.80 -4.13 9.83
C ALA A 122 14.44 -3.51 8.48
N LEU A 123 14.84 -4.15 7.38
CA LEU A 123 14.52 -3.70 6.02
C LEU A 123 13.02 -3.81 5.70
N ARG A 124 12.35 -4.91 6.09
CA ARG A 124 10.90 -5.05 5.94
C ARG A 124 10.15 -3.98 6.74
N ASN A 125 10.54 -3.77 8.00
CA ASN A 125 9.89 -2.79 8.88
C ASN A 125 10.15 -1.34 8.42
N ALA A 126 11.34 -1.04 7.89
CA ALA A 126 11.62 0.25 7.26
C ALA A 126 10.79 0.41 5.97
N GLY A 127 10.81 -0.59 5.08
CA GLY A 127 10.06 -0.63 3.81
C GLY A 127 8.56 -0.44 4.00
N MET A 128 7.98 -1.04 5.04
CA MET A 128 6.58 -0.87 5.41
C MET A 128 6.23 0.61 5.64
N ARG A 129 7.15 1.43 6.19
CA ARG A 129 6.93 2.87 6.38
C ARG A 129 6.97 3.64 5.05
N PHE A 130 7.51 3.05 3.99
CA PHE A 130 7.33 3.50 2.60
C PHE A 130 6.05 3.01 1.94
N GLY A 131 5.35 2.10 2.60
CA GLY A 131 4.09 1.52 2.14
C GLY A 131 4.22 0.16 1.48
N ALA A 132 5.42 -0.43 1.48
CA ALA A 132 5.65 -1.76 0.92
C ALA A 132 4.90 -2.83 1.72
N ALA A 133 4.10 -3.62 1.00
CA ALA A 133 3.35 -4.76 1.50
C ALA A 133 2.38 -4.46 2.66
N LEU A 134 1.96 -3.19 2.84
CA LEU A 134 1.10 -2.75 3.95
C LEU A 134 -0.17 -3.60 4.09
N GLU A 135 -0.75 -4.01 2.97
CA GLU A 135 -1.94 -4.86 2.88
C GLU A 135 -1.78 -6.21 3.59
N LEU A 136 -0.56 -6.72 3.74
CA LEU A 136 -0.29 -7.98 4.43
C LEU A 136 -0.19 -7.83 5.96
N TRP A 137 -0.04 -6.60 6.47
CA TRP A 137 0.07 -6.30 7.90
C TRP A 137 -1.27 -6.04 8.57
N HIS A 138 -2.32 -5.80 7.79
CA HIS A 138 -3.64 -5.48 8.29
C HIS A 138 -4.69 -6.28 7.53
N LYS A 139 -5.56 -6.98 8.27
CA LYS A 139 -6.62 -7.82 7.68
C LYS A 139 -7.81 -7.02 7.10
N GLY A 140 -7.80 -5.70 7.24
CA GLY A 140 -8.80 -4.80 6.64
C GLY A 140 -8.22 -4.02 5.47
N ASP A 141 -9.10 -3.46 4.63
CA ASP A 141 -8.70 -2.68 3.46
C ASP A 141 -7.95 -1.41 3.90
N LEU A 142 -6.64 -1.36 3.65
CA LEU A 142 -5.78 -0.19 3.89
C LEU A 142 -5.74 0.75 2.69
N SER A 143 -6.62 0.56 1.69
CA SER A 143 -6.76 1.57 0.67
C SER A 143 -7.04 2.92 1.35
N GLU A 144 -6.06 3.82 1.25
CA GLU A 144 -6.40 5.23 1.04
C GLU A 144 -7.47 5.18 -0.02
N SER A 145 -8.71 5.54 0.35
CA SER A 145 -9.89 5.64 -0.52
C SER A 145 -9.43 5.47 -1.96
N LYS A 146 -9.36 4.21 -2.45
CA LYS A 146 -9.03 3.96 -3.86
C LYS A 146 -9.98 4.92 -4.53
N GLY A 147 -9.47 5.99 -5.17
CA GLY A 147 -10.32 7.04 -5.70
C GLY A 147 -11.41 6.30 -6.42
N ALA A 148 -12.61 6.30 -5.82
CA ALA A 148 -13.59 5.26 -6.12
C ALA A 148 -13.72 5.29 -7.64
N GLU A 149 -13.73 4.13 -8.31
CA GLU A 149 -14.01 4.17 -9.74
C GLU A 149 -15.18 5.12 -9.92
N PRO A 150 -15.01 6.22 -10.69
CA PRO A 150 -15.93 7.33 -10.62
C PRO A 150 -17.32 6.76 -10.85
N SER A 151 -18.23 7.01 -9.90
CA SER A 151 -19.56 6.45 -9.99
C SER A 151 -20.19 6.85 -11.31
N GLU A 152 -21.20 6.13 -11.77
CA GLU A 152 -21.91 6.52 -13.00
C GLU A 152 -22.46 7.96 -12.91
N ALA A 153 -22.73 8.45 -11.68
CA ALA A 153 -23.07 9.85 -11.44
C ALA A 153 -21.86 10.78 -11.62
N ASP A 154 -20.66 10.42 -11.14
CA ASP A 154 -19.45 11.21 -11.33
C ASP A 154 -19.06 11.32 -12.82
N LYS A 155 -19.13 10.20 -13.55
CA LYS A 155 -18.92 10.18 -15.01
C LYS A 155 -19.96 11.05 -15.73
N ALA A 156 -21.22 11.02 -15.30
CA ALA A 156 -22.27 11.85 -15.88
C ALA A 156 -22.05 13.35 -15.58
N ARG A 157 -21.60 13.72 -14.38
CA ARG A 157 -21.25 15.10 -14.04
C ARG A 157 -20.05 15.60 -14.82
N GLU A 158 -19.05 14.76 -15.04
CA GLU A 158 -17.90 15.09 -15.90
C GLU A 158 -18.34 15.38 -17.34
N ALA A 159 -19.16 14.51 -17.93
CA ALA A 159 -19.72 14.73 -19.27
C ALA A 159 -20.62 15.98 -19.36
N LEU A 160 -21.32 16.34 -18.27
CA LEU A 160 -22.07 17.59 -18.16
C LEU A 160 -21.13 18.80 -18.15
N LEU A 161 -20.07 18.77 -17.33
CA LEU A 161 -19.08 19.85 -17.29
C LEU A 161 -18.41 20.08 -18.64
N GLU A 162 -18.10 19.03 -19.39
CA GLU A 162 -17.58 19.13 -20.76
C GLU A 162 -18.58 19.80 -21.70
N THR A 163 -19.86 19.41 -21.62
CA THR A 163 -20.94 19.99 -22.43
C THR A 163 -21.10 21.48 -22.13
N LEU A 164 -21.09 21.88 -20.85
CA LEU A 164 -21.22 23.27 -20.42
C LEU A 164 -20.02 24.11 -20.88
N LYS A 165 -18.79 23.58 -20.74
CA LYS A 165 -17.58 24.23 -21.27
C LYS A 165 -17.66 24.47 -22.77
N PHE A 166 -18.08 23.46 -23.54
CA PHE A 166 -18.22 23.58 -24.98
C PHE A 166 -19.26 24.63 -25.40
N LYS A 167 -20.39 24.71 -24.67
CA LYS A 167 -21.46 25.69 -24.89
C LYS A 167 -21.20 27.05 -24.24
N GLN A 168 -20.09 27.20 -23.51
CA GLN A 168 -19.74 28.41 -22.73
C GLN A 168 -20.83 28.79 -21.70
N ILE A 169 -21.49 27.80 -21.11
CA ILE A 169 -22.53 27.98 -20.11
C ILE A 169 -21.89 27.91 -18.71
N PRO A 170 -22.15 28.89 -17.82
CA PRO A 170 -21.71 28.82 -16.43
C PRO A 170 -22.26 27.56 -15.71
N PRO A 171 -21.44 26.84 -14.92
CA PRO A 171 -21.91 25.69 -14.14
C PRO A 171 -23.01 26.01 -13.11
N ALA A 172 -23.12 27.28 -12.71
CA ALA A 172 -24.19 27.75 -11.84
C ALA A 172 -25.58 27.54 -12.48
N ASP A 173 -25.73 27.89 -13.76
CA ASP A 173 -26.99 27.76 -14.50
C ASP A 173 -27.48 26.29 -14.55
N ALA A 174 -26.54 25.36 -14.68
CA ALA A 174 -26.83 23.93 -14.64
C ALA A 174 -27.28 23.47 -13.25
N SER A 175 -26.65 24.00 -12.20
CA SER A 175 -26.99 23.68 -10.81
C SER A 175 -28.36 24.25 -10.41
N GLU A 176 -28.64 25.49 -10.83
CA GLU A 176 -29.93 26.15 -10.63
C GLU A 176 -31.06 25.43 -11.35
N LYS A 177 -30.85 25.05 -12.62
CA LYS A 177 -31.82 24.27 -13.36
C LYS A 177 -32.08 22.90 -12.72
N PHE A 178 -31.03 22.20 -12.31
CA PHE A 178 -31.16 20.89 -11.67
C PHE A 178 -31.99 20.96 -10.38
N ALA A 179 -31.78 22.02 -9.58
CA ALA A 179 -32.56 22.28 -8.39
C ALA A 179 -34.02 22.67 -8.73
N ALA A 180 -34.24 23.51 -9.75
CA ALA A 180 -35.56 23.94 -10.20
C ALA A 180 -36.41 22.78 -10.76
N ASP A 181 -35.77 21.79 -11.39
CA ASP A 181 -36.40 20.56 -11.86
C ASP A 181 -36.73 19.57 -10.71
N GLY A 182 -36.41 19.93 -9.46
CA GLY A 182 -36.75 19.16 -8.26
C GLY A 182 -35.75 18.07 -7.90
N HIS A 183 -34.57 18.03 -8.52
CA HIS A 183 -33.55 17.01 -8.28
C HIS A 183 -32.57 17.36 -7.14
N GLY A 184 -32.76 18.53 -6.49
CA GLY A 184 -31.95 18.96 -5.36
C GLY A 184 -30.58 19.49 -5.78
N ASP A 185 -29.55 19.14 -5.01
CA ASP A 185 -28.18 19.61 -5.25
C ASP A 185 -27.44 18.73 -6.27
N LEU A 186 -26.98 19.35 -7.37
CA LEU A 186 -26.27 18.67 -8.45
C LEU A 186 -24.93 18.06 -7.99
N GLY A 187 -24.23 18.73 -7.07
CA GLY A 187 -22.92 18.29 -6.59
C GLY A 187 -22.96 16.97 -5.83
N SER A 188 -24.08 16.71 -5.15
CA SER A 188 -24.28 15.51 -4.31
C SER A 188 -25.25 14.48 -4.91
N SER A 189 -25.97 14.80 -5.98
CA SER A 189 -27.05 13.93 -6.50
C SER A 189 -26.56 12.64 -7.18
N ALA A 190 -27.05 11.49 -6.72
CA ALA A 190 -26.79 10.18 -7.35
C ALA A 190 -27.73 9.86 -8.53
N ASP A 191 -28.62 10.77 -8.93
CA ASP A 191 -29.60 10.55 -10.01
C ASP A 191 -28.96 10.74 -11.39
N VAL A 192 -28.40 9.65 -11.92
CA VAL A 192 -27.75 9.60 -13.24
C VAL A 192 -28.72 9.96 -14.37
N ALA A 193 -30.01 9.63 -14.25
CA ALA A 193 -31.00 9.89 -15.29
C ALA A 193 -31.28 11.39 -15.38
N ALA A 194 -31.45 12.06 -14.23
CA ALA A 194 -31.61 13.51 -14.16
C ALA A 194 -30.37 14.25 -14.71
N ILE A 195 -29.15 13.81 -14.35
CA ILE A 195 -27.92 14.42 -14.86
C ILE A 195 -27.83 14.25 -16.39
N LYS A 196 -28.18 13.08 -16.93
CA LYS A 196 -28.22 12.84 -18.38
C LYS A 196 -29.31 13.66 -19.09
N ALA A 197 -30.47 13.84 -18.49
CA ALA A 197 -31.52 14.71 -19.01
C ALA A 197 -31.05 16.18 -19.07
N LEU A 198 -30.31 16.63 -18.05
CA LEU A 198 -29.72 17.96 -18.01
C LEU A 198 -28.64 18.14 -19.11
N ILE A 199 -27.81 17.12 -19.35
CA ILE A 199 -26.87 17.12 -20.48
C ILE A 199 -27.63 17.28 -21.81
N ALA A 200 -28.70 16.51 -22.02
CA ALA A 200 -29.50 16.59 -23.24
C ALA A 200 -30.13 17.98 -23.44
N HIS A 201 -30.60 18.60 -22.36
CA HIS A 201 -31.13 19.96 -22.37
C HIS A 201 -30.08 20.97 -22.85
N PHE A 202 -28.88 20.98 -22.26
CA PHE A 202 -27.82 21.93 -22.64
C PHE A 202 -27.14 21.62 -23.98
N ARG A 203 -27.21 20.37 -24.48
CA ARG A 203 -26.83 20.06 -25.86
C ARG A 203 -27.79 20.68 -26.88
N GLY A 204 -29.09 20.65 -26.57
CA GLY A 204 -30.16 21.18 -27.42
C GLY A 204 -30.38 22.69 -27.32
N ALA A 205 -29.89 23.35 -26.27
CA ALA A 205 -29.87 24.80 -26.17
C ALA A 205 -28.89 25.37 -27.21
N ALA A 206 -29.42 26.19 -28.13
CA ALA A 206 -28.68 26.89 -29.18
C ALA A 206 -28.24 28.27 -28.69
#